data_AF-A0A2T2RV00-F1
#
_entry.id   AF-A0A2T2RV00-F1
#
_cell.length_a   1.000
_cell.length_b   1.000
_cell.length_c   1.000
_cell.angle_alpha   90.00
_cell.angle_beta   90.00
_cell.angle_gamma   90.00
#
_symmetry.space_group_name_H-M   'P 1'
#
loop_
_entity.id
_entity.type
_entity.pdbx_description
1 polymer ?
#
loop_
_entity_poly.entity_id
_entity_poly.type
_entity_poly.pdbx_seq_one_letter_code
_entity_poly.pdbx_strand_id
1 'polypeptide(L)'
;MRYHAQHSLQDKAGNAWQLVLFPQYQSGKLSGWNLRLVGFPGLAKLMHPQPLEVITAEGKLLTAADVFAESAPAPNVGQYDFTKILPRLPQNKTLQLSVPVSGNHTLSLHIPTSIVREWQLLAKEM
;
A
#
# COMPACT_ATOMS: atom_id res chain seq x y z
N MET A 1 13.26 14.80 -10.34
CA MET A 1 13.22 13.40 -9.87
C MET A 1 11.93 13.20 -9.10
N ARG A 2 11.15 12.16 -9.40
CA ARG A 2 9.97 11.80 -8.59
C ARG A 2 10.47 11.03 -7.36
N TYR A 3 10.21 11.54 -6.17
CA TYR A 3 10.65 10.90 -4.91
C TYR A 3 9.63 9.90 -4.36
N HIS A 4 8.39 9.92 -4.86
CA HIS A 4 7.31 9.03 -4.46
C HIS A 4 6.24 8.97 -5.56
N ALA A 5 5.37 7.95 -5.50
CA ALA A 5 4.15 7.86 -6.29
C ALA A 5 2.93 8.01 -5.37
N GLN A 6 1.98 8.86 -5.75
CA GLN A 6 0.80 9.16 -4.94
C GLN A 6 -0.47 9.12 -5.78
N HIS A 7 -1.49 8.41 -5.29
CA HIS A 7 -2.77 8.24 -5.96
C HIS A 7 -3.93 8.31 -4.97
N SER A 8 -5.08 8.75 -5.45
CA SER A 8 -6.36 8.66 -4.72
C SER A 8 -7.23 7.60 -5.40
N LEU A 9 -7.69 6.62 -4.63
CA LEU A 9 -8.57 5.53 -5.09
C LEU A 9 -9.79 5.45 -4.17
N GLN A 10 -10.89 4.92 -4.69
CA GLN A 10 -12.07 4.62 -3.89
C GLN A 10 -12.11 3.14 -3.53
N ASP A 11 -12.54 2.83 -2.31
CA ASP A 11 -12.91 1.47 -1.94
C ASP A 11 -14.30 1.10 -2.50
N LYS A 12 -14.73 -0.14 -2.27
CA LYS A 12 -16.04 -0.63 -2.72
C LYS A 12 -17.24 0.13 -2.13
N ALA A 13 -17.06 0.81 -1.01
CA ALA A 13 -18.09 1.63 -0.37
C ALA A 13 -18.03 3.11 -0.83
N GLY A 14 -17.12 3.46 -1.74
CA GLY A 14 -16.96 4.81 -2.28
C GLY A 14 -16.10 5.73 -1.42
N ASN A 15 -15.49 5.25 -0.33
CA ASN A 15 -14.62 6.08 0.49
C ASN A 15 -13.29 6.29 -0.21
N ALA A 16 -12.78 7.53 -0.17
CA ALA A 16 -11.49 7.86 -0.75
C ALA A 16 -10.33 7.41 0.16
N TRP A 17 -9.31 6.85 -0.48
CA TRP A 17 -8.07 6.41 0.11
C TRP A 17 -6.90 6.97 -0.67
N GLN A 18 -5.95 7.56 0.04
CA GLN A 18 -4.69 8.01 -0.53
C GLN A 18 -3.64 6.92 -0.38
N LEU A 19 -3.01 6.57 -1.48
CA LEU A 19 -1.92 5.59 -1.56
C LEU A 19 -0.64 6.34 -1.85
N VAL A 20 0.38 6.13 -1.03
CA VAL A 20 1.70 6.75 -1.21
C VAL A 20 2.78 5.69 -1.17
N LEU A 21 3.42 5.41 -2.31
CA LEU A 21 4.61 4.56 -2.39
C LEU A 21 5.84 5.44 -2.35
N PHE A 22 6.74 5.22 -1.39
CA PHE A 22 7.94 6.03 -1.22
C PHE A 22 9.13 5.19 -0.73
N PRO A 23 10.36 5.61 -1.06
CA PRO A 23 11.57 4.94 -0.63
C PRO A 23 11.84 5.14 0.86
N GLN A 24 12.47 4.15 1.47
CA GLN A 24 13.06 4.24 2.79
C GLN A 24 14.57 4.39 2.66
N TYR A 25 15.15 5.29 3.46
CA TYR A 25 16.59 5.46 3.53
C TYR A 25 17.10 5.10 4.92
N GLN A 26 18.23 4.40 4.97
CA GLN A 26 18.98 4.14 6.18
C GLN A 26 20.42 4.60 5.97
N SER A 27 20.90 5.49 6.84
CA SER A 27 22.24 6.09 6.73
C SER A 27 22.52 6.70 5.34
N GLY A 28 21.52 7.34 4.74
CA GLY A 28 21.61 7.99 3.42
C GLY A 28 21.56 7.05 2.22
N LYS A 29 21.39 5.73 2.41
CA LYS A 29 21.26 4.73 1.34
C LYS A 29 19.83 4.21 1.26
N LEU A 30 19.35 3.98 0.04
CA LEU A 30 18.06 3.32 -0.18
C LEU A 30 18.09 1.95 0.50
N SER A 31 17.21 1.75 1.47
CA SER A 31 17.12 0.51 2.26
C SER A 31 15.83 -0.27 2.00
N GLY A 32 14.83 0.36 1.37
CA GLY A 32 13.57 -0.32 1.08
C GLY A 32 12.48 0.60 0.53
N TRP A 33 11.25 0.11 0.58
CA TRP A 33 10.06 0.78 0.10
C TRP A 33 8.92 0.65 1.09
N ASN A 34 8.21 1.74 1.31
CA ASN A 34 7.00 1.77 2.11
C ASN A 34 5.80 2.12 1.24
N LEU A 35 4.69 1.40 1.45
CA LEU A 35 3.39 1.79 0.93
C LEU A 35 2.54 2.28 2.10
N ARG A 36 2.11 3.54 2.04
CA ARG A 36 1.19 4.13 3.04
C ARG A 36 -0.21 4.21 2.47
N LEU A 37 -1.18 3.81 3.28
CA LEU A 37 -2.61 3.98 3.04
C LEU A 37 -3.15 5.02 4.02
N VAL A 38 -3.87 6.02 3.52
CA VAL A 38 -4.54 7.04 4.35
C VAL A 38 -5.99 7.11 3.95
N GLY A 39 -6.88 6.66 4.83
CA GLY A 39 -8.32 6.78 4.66
C GLY A 39 -8.83 8.14 5.12
N PHE A 40 -10.07 8.49 4.77
CA PHE A 40 -10.69 9.68 5.32
C PHE A 40 -10.90 9.55 6.85
N PRO A 41 -10.54 10.58 7.65
CA PRO A 41 -10.69 10.53 9.11
C PRO A 41 -12.11 10.20 9.56
N GLY A 42 -12.25 9.27 10.51
CA GLY A 42 -13.53 8.91 11.10
C GLY A 42 -14.37 7.89 10.31
N LEU A 43 -14.11 7.68 9.01
CA LEU A 43 -14.85 6.72 8.19
C LEU A 43 -14.22 5.33 8.15
N ALA A 44 -12.89 5.25 8.16
CA ALA A 44 -12.18 3.99 8.17
C ALA A 44 -11.13 3.95 9.29
N LYS A 45 -11.09 2.83 10.02
CA LYS A 45 -10.07 2.56 11.01
C LYS A 45 -9.38 1.25 10.64
N LEU A 46 -8.13 1.32 10.22
CA LEU A 46 -7.31 0.15 9.98
C LEU A 46 -7.07 -0.57 11.30
N MET A 47 -7.11 -1.90 11.26
CA MET A 47 -6.73 -2.71 12.41
C MET A 47 -5.21 -2.84 12.45
N HIS A 48 -4.63 -2.57 13.62
CA HIS A 48 -3.20 -2.73 13.87
C HIS A 48 -2.97 -3.73 15.01
N PRO A 49 -1.95 -4.59 14.92
CA PRO A 49 -1.20 -4.92 13.71
C PRO A 49 -2.03 -5.82 12.78
N GLN A 50 -2.06 -5.54 11.48
CA GLN A 50 -2.56 -6.47 10.45
C GLN A 50 -1.76 -6.33 9.16
N PRO A 51 -1.36 -7.43 8.51
CA PRO A 51 -0.62 -7.35 7.26
C PRO A 51 -1.50 -6.78 6.14
N LEU A 52 -0.85 -6.10 5.18
CA LEU A 52 -1.47 -5.77 3.91
C LEU A 52 -1.34 -6.96 2.98
N GLU A 53 -2.47 -7.48 2.53
CA GLU A 53 -2.55 -8.50 1.51
C GLU A 53 -2.51 -7.84 0.12
N VAL A 54 -1.67 -8.39 -0.75
CA VAL A 54 -1.57 -8.00 -2.16
C VAL A 54 -1.88 -9.22 -3.01
N ILE A 55 -3.01 -9.18 -3.68
CA ILE A 55 -3.52 -10.27 -4.51
C ILE A 55 -3.27 -9.88 -5.97
N THR A 56 -2.50 -10.70 -6.69
CA THR A 56 -2.27 -10.49 -8.13
C THR A 56 -3.46 -10.97 -8.95
N ALA A 57 -3.55 -10.54 -10.21
CA ALA A 57 -4.59 -11.00 -11.13
C ALA A 57 -4.60 -12.54 -11.32
N GLU A 58 -3.47 -13.21 -11.09
CA GLU A 58 -3.32 -14.67 -11.14
C GLU A 58 -3.73 -15.36 -9.83
N GLY A 59 -4.24 -14.62 -8.84
CA GLY A 59 -4.64 -15.14 -7.53
C GLY A 59 -3.48 -15.38 -6.57
N LYS A 60 -2.26 -14.94 -6.90
CA LYS A 60 -1.11 -15.06 -5.99
C LYS A 60 -1.27 -14.08 -4.84
N LEU A 61 -1.24 -14.60 -3.61
CA LEU A 61 -1.24 -13.81 -2.39
C LEU A 61 0.20 -13.47 -1.96
N LEU A 62 0.45 -12.19 -1.75
CA LEU A 62 1.65 -11.66 -1.12
C LEU A 62 1.24 -10.86 0.12
N THR A 63 2.10 -10.80 1.13
CA THR A 63 1.82 -10.08 2.38
C THR A 63 2.93 -9.09 2.71
N ALA A 64 2.55 -7.86 3.03
CA ALA A 64 3.45 -6.82 3.50
C ALA A 64 3.19 -6.57 5.01
N ALA A 65 4.26 -6.50 5.79
CA ALA A 65 4.17 -6.32 7.23
C ALA A 65 3.76 -4.88 7.57
N ASP A 66 2.93 -4.72 8.60
CA ASP A 66 2.55 -3.42 9.13
C ASP A 66 3.71 -2.80 9.92
N VAL A 67 4.20 -1.66 9.45
CA VAL A 67 5.29 -0.89 10.05
C VAL A 67 4.80 -0.14 11.29
N PHE A 68 3.49 0.16 11.37
CA PHE A 68 2.87 0.83 12.51
C PHE A 68 2.24 -0.15 13.51
N ALA A 69 2.74 -1.39 13.56
CA ALA A 69 2.25 -2.44 14.44
C ALA A 69 2.09 -2.03 15.91
N GLU A 70 3.00 -1.20 16.43
CA GLU A 70 2.98 -0.74 17.82
C GLU A 70 2.22 0.58 18.00
N SER A 71 2.37 1.52 17.06
CA SER A 71 1.78 2.84 17.16
C SER A 71 1.60 3.46 15.79
N ALA A 72 0.34 3.57 15.35
CA ALA A 72 -0.03 4.31 14.16
C ALA A 72 -0.23 5.79 14.49
N PRO A 73 0.16 6.71 13.59
CA PRO A 73 -0.01 8.15 13.81
C PRO A 73 -1.50 8.56 13.86
N ALA A 74 -2.38 7.78 13.23
CA ALA A 74 -3.82 7.92 13.29
C ALA A 74 -4.49 6.58 12.91
N PRO A 75 -5.72 6.29 13.37
CA PRO A 75 -6.38 5.01 13.12
C PRO A 75 -6.73 4.77 11.64
N ASN A 76 -6.81 5.82 10.84
CA ASN A 76 -7.06 5.77 9.39
C ASN A 76 -5.76 5.68 8.56
N VAL A 77 -4.60 5.47 9.20
CA VAL A 77 -3.29 5.48 8.54
C VAL A 77 -2.55 4.17 8.78
N GLY A 78 -2.18 3.51 7.69
CA GLY A 78 -1.37 2.28 7.71
C GLY A 78 -0.13 2.47 6.86
N GLN A 79 0.97 1.84 7.25
CA GLN A 79 2.21 1.83 6.49
C GLN A 79 2.75 0.42 6.44
N TYR A 80 3.10 -0.05 5.25
CA TYR A 80 3.47 -1.44 5.02
C TYR A 80 4.83 -1.54 4.36
N ASP A 81 5.67 -2.46 4.84
CA ASP A 81 6.96 -2.78 4.24
C ASP A 81 6.73 -3.45 2.88
N PHE A 82 6.93 -2.67 1.83
CA PHE A 82 6.70 -3.07 0.45
C PHE A 82 7.98 -3.53 -0.24
N THR A 83 9.11 -3.58 0.46
CA THR A 83 10.45 -3.85 -0.08
C THR A 83 10.52 -5.20 -0.79
N LYS A 84 9.94 -6.24 -0.18
CA LYS A 84 9.94 -7.60 -0.76
C LYS A 84 8.81 -7.81 -1.77
N ILE A 85 7.78 -6.97 -1.72
CA ILE A 85 6.58 -7.10 -2.56
C ILE A 85 6.78 -6.42 -3.90
N LEU A 86 7.31 -5.20 -3.89
CA LEU A 86 7.46 -4.36 -5.08
C LEU A 86 8.17 -5.08 -6.23
N PRO A 87 9.32 -5.77 -6.05
CA PRO A 87 10.00 -6.46 -7.16
C PRO A 87 9.22 -7.66 -7.74
N ARG A 88 8.19 -8.15 -7.04
CA ARG A 88 7.41 -9.34 -7.41
C ARG A 88 6.10 -9.00 -8.10
N LEU A 89 5.78 -7.71 -8.25
CA LEU A 89 4.52 -7.28 -8.84
C LEU A 89 4.55 -7.45 -10.37
N PRO A 90 3.46 -7.95 -10.98
CA PRO A 90 3.33 -8.01 -12.43
C PRO A 90 3.21 -6.60 -13.03
N GLN A 91 4.14 -6.24 -13.92
CA GLN A 91 4.23 -4.88 -14.52
C GLN A 91 3.02 -4.47 -15.39
N ASN A 92 2.24 -5.41 -15.88
CA ASN A 92 1.15 -5.16 -16.85
C ASN A 92 -0.20 -5.74 -16.39
N LYS A 93 -0.42 -5.87 -15.07
CA LYS A 93 -1.65 -6.40 -14.49
C LYS A 93 -2.16 -5.52 -13.36
N THR A 94 -3.44 -5.65 -13.06
CA THR A 94 -4.06 -5.04 -11.89
C THR A 94 -3.70 -5.82 -10.62
N LEU A 95 -3.84 -5.16 -9.47
CA LEU A 95 -3.70 -5.78 -8.17
C LEU A 95 -4.93 -5.47 -7.32
N GLN A 96 -5.18 -6.31 -6.33
CA GLN A 96 -6.07 -5.98 -5.23
C GLN A 96 -5.25 -5.85 -3.95
N LEU A 97 -5.42 -4.73 -3.25
CA LEU A 97 -4.92 -4.55 -1.90
C LEU A 97 -6.05 -4.83 -0.92
N SER A 98 -5.76 -5.61 0.12
CA SER A 98 -6.73 -6.02 1.13
C SER A 98 -6.15 -5.86 2.54
N VAL A 99 -6.89 -5.23 3.45
CA VAL A 99 -6.51 -5.14 4.86
C VAL A 99 -7.76 -5.05 5.76
N PRO A 100 -7.79 -5.73 6.91
CA PRO A 100 -8.89 -5.62 7.86
C PRO A 100 -9.08 -4.19 8.40
N VAL A 101 -10.33 -3.77 8.52
CA VAL A 101 -10.74 -2.51 9.16
C VAL A 101 -11.77 -2.79 10.26
N SER A 102 -11.92 -1.86 11.19
CA SER A 102 -12.84 -2.01 12.32
C SER A 102 -14.28 -2.30 11.86
N GLY A 103 -15.00 -3.14 12.62
CA GLY A 103 -16.40 -3.48 12.32
C GLY A 103 -16.57 -4.68 11.40
N ASN A 104 -15.62 -5.63 11.39
CA ASN A 104 -15.61 -6.83 10.56
C ASN A 104 -15.68 -6.56 9.04
N HIS A 105 -15.16 -5.40 8.62
CA HIS A 105 -15.03 -5.07 7.21
C HIS A 105 -13.59 -5.23 6.75
N THR A 106 -13.40 -5.29 5.43
CA THR A 106 -12.08 -5.36 4.80
C THR A 106 -11.99 -4.23 3.79
N LEU A 107 -10.96 -3.40 3.93
CA LEU A 107 -10.59 -2.46 2.89
C LEU A 107 -10.16 -3.26 1.68
N SER A 108 -10.79 -3.02 0.52
CA SER A 108 -10.42 -3.62 -0.76
C SER A 108 -10.20 -2.52 -1.78
N LEU A 109 -8.95 -2.31 -2.19
CA LEU A 109 -8.59 -1.32 -3.21
C LEU A 109 -8.14 -2.02 -4.50
N HIS A 110 -8.77 -1.67 -5.61
CA HIS A 110 -8.36 -2.13 -6.93
C HIS A 110 -7.28 -1.19 -7.48
N ILE A 111 -6.08 -1.72 -7.73
CA ILE A 111 -4.94 -0.97 -8.24
C ILE A 111 -4.87 -1.15 -9.77
N PRO A 112 -5.11 -0.08 -10.56
CA PRO A 112 -5.01 -0.15 -12.00
C PRO A 112 -3.58 -0.43 -12.46
N THR A 113 -3.44 -1.07 -13.63
CA THR A 113 -2.15 -1.38 -14.25
C THR A 113 -1.25 -0.15 -14.42
N SER A 114 -1.82 1.04 -14.66
CA SER A 114 -1.05 2.29 -14.77
C SER A 114 -0.28 2.62 -13.48
N ILE A 115 -0.91 2.43 -12.32
CA ILE A 115 -0.29 2.65 -11.01
C ILE A 115 0.79 1.61 -10.75
N VAL A 116 0.52 0.33 -11.04
CA VAL A 116 1.50 -0.75 -10.87
C VAL A 116 2.74 -0.50 -11.74
N ARG A 117 2.55 -0.07 -12.99
CA ARG A 117 3.65 0.30 -13.88
C ARG A 117 4.44 1.50 -13.33
N GLU A 118 3.77 2.52 -12.81
CA GLU A 118 4.46 3.67 -12.22
C GLU A 118 5.33 3.26 -11.02
N TRP A 119 4.81 2.42 -10.13
CA TRP A 119 5.57 1.90 -8.99
C TRP A 119 6.84 1.15 -9.44
N GLN A 120 6.75 0.40 -10.53
CA GLN A 120 7.86 -0.33 -11.12
C GLN A 120 8.90 0.60 -11.77
N LEU A 121 8.46 1.68 -12.41
CA LEU A 121 9.36 2.69 -12.98
C LEU A 121 10.08 3.45 -11.87
N LEU A 122 9.34 3.88 -10.84
CA LEU A 122 9.91 4.56 -9.68
C LEU A 122 11.00 3.72 -9.01
N ALA A 123 10.79 2.41 -8.88
CA ALA A 123 11.79 1.50 -8.31
C ALA A 123 13.05 1.30 -9.17
N LYS A 124 12.99 1.56 -10.48
CA LYS A 124 14.12 1.44 -11.41
C LYS A 124 14.94 2.72 -11.54
N GLU A 125 14.32 3.87 -11.27
CA GLU A 125 14.94 5.20 -11.40
C GLU A 125 15.74 5.64 -10.15
N MET A 126 15.75 4.81 -9.11
CA MET A 126 16.13 5.14 -7.74
C MET A 126 17.36 4.36 -7.24
#